data_AF-A0A3D6C8B2-F1
#
_entry.id   AF-A0A3D6C8B2-F1
#
_cell.length_a   1.000
_cell.length_b   1.000
_cell.length_c   1.000
_cell.angle_alpha   90.00
_cell.angle_beta   90.00
_cell.angle_gamma   90.00
#
_symmetry.space_group_name_H-M   'P 1'
#
loop_
_entity.id
_entity.type
_entity.pdbx_description
1 polymer ?
#
loop_
_entity_poly.entity_id
_entity_poly.type
_entity_poly.pdbx_seq_one_letter_code
_entity_poly.pdbx_strand_id
1 'polypeptide(L)'
;MIDLHIHSTASDGSYAPEQILKLAQKGGLRAISLTDHDSIAGIKEIYSAIHSYPIEFISGVEISCEPPEGFRQLGSIHMLGYGFSIYDRRLNQVLADAVTAREKRNPMIIQRLNDLGFDISMAEVVERFGADQTGRPHIAELLVEKGYVENFRAAFDLYMGKGKPAYVDKYKISCEDAIRIILDAGGLPVLAHPGLLDFEDEGGLEAFVDLLAGLGLEGLEVYYTDHDAAQVRTLESLARKKHLLTTGGSDFHGEFNRGVELGRGKGALCVCTSVFKALTERLVELRTQPRLGLLETNLNYRFKDRSLLSNALCHRSYLNENQSSCESDNERLEFLGDAVLGLCVGHMLMAGDPEKQEGELSKLRSNLVSEPGLAVMARKIDLGRFIKLGKGEFLSGGGDKNSILSDAFEAVIAAVYLDAGFDRTKAMLDALFETPVQKTLISSKTVDYKSTIQEYAQEHYGSTPEYVVEKEIGPDHDKTFEISICMDAVKALGRGKTKKAAEQDAARNALILINPDFT
;
A
#
# COMPACT_ATOMS: atom_id res chain seq x y z
N MET A 1 -12.11 18.37 14.82
CA MET A 1 -12.04 18.62 13.37
C MET A 1 -11.26 17.47 12.74
N ILE A 2 -11.60 17.11 11.51
CA ILE A 2 -10.95 16.06 10.72
C ILE A 2 -10.65 16.59 9.31
N ASP A 3 -9.91 15.83 8.52
CA ASP A 3 -9.71 16.10 7.09
C ASP A 3 -9.50 14.80 6.31
N LEU A 4 -10.42 14.48 5.39
CA LEU A 4 -10.41 13.20 4.68
C LEU A 4 -9.96 13.32 3.22
N HIS A 5 -9.54 14.50 2.75
CA HIS A 5 -9.11 14.70 1.37
C HIS A 5 -7.79 15.48 1.37
N ILE A 6 -6.69 14.75 1.30
CA ILE A 6 -5.33 15.29 1.48
C ILE A 6 -4.38 14.62 0.48
N HIS A 7 -3.58 15.43 -0.20
CA HIS A 7 -2.55 14.98 -1.13
C HIS A 7 -1.15 15.20 -0.56
N SER A 8 -0.24 14.30 -0.90
CA SER A 8 1.16 14.27 -0.45
C SER A 8 2.11 14.20 -1.64
N THR A 9 3.41 14.16 -1.38
CA THR A 9 4.45 13.95 -2.41
C THR A 9 4.37 12.58 -3.10
N ALA A 10 3.53 11.65 -2.60
CA ALA A 10 3.22 10.41 -3.31
C ALA A 10 2.24 10.61 -4.49
N SER A 11 1.68 11.82 -4.65
CA SER A 11 1.08 12.30 -5.88
C SER A 11 1.46 13.77 -6.15
N ASP A 12 0.52 14.71 -6.09
CA ASP A 12 0.74 16.13 -6.42
C ASP A 12 0.61 17.11 -5.25
N GLY A 13 0.73 16.62 -4.02
CA GLY A 13 0.97 17.45 -2.85
C GLY A 13 2.44 17.84 -2.68
N SER A 14 2.69 18.94 -1.97
CA SER A 14 4.05 19.45 -1.71
C SER A 14 4.68 18.97 -0.40
N TYR A 15 3.96 18.20 0.43
CA TYR A 15 4.44 17.73 1.72
C TYR A 15 4.53 16.20 1.76
N ALA A 16 5.61 15.69 2.35
CA ALA A 16 5.75 14.26 2.59
C ALA A 16 4.67 13.74 3.55
N PRO A 17 4.27 12.47 3.46
CA PRO A 17 3.26 11.88 4.34
C PRO A 17 3.55 12.12 5.84
N GLU A 18 4.78 11.94 6.31
CA GLU A 18 5.11 12.22 7.72
C GLU A 18 4.98 13.72 8.09
N GLN A 19 5.25 14.64 7.15
CA GLN A 19 5.07 16.07 7.38
C GLN A 19 3.58 16.42 7.51
N ILE A 20 2.71 15.77 6.74
CA ILE A 20 1.26 15.91 6.86
C ILE A 20 0.79 15.51 8.26
N LEU A 21 1.32 14.43 8.85
CA LEU A 21 1.01 14.04 10.24
C LEU A 21 1.39 15.13 11.25
N LYS A 22 2.59 15.72 11.10
CA LYS A 22 3.06 16.83 11.94
C LYS A 22 2.15 18.05 11.82
N LEU A 23 1.75 18.40 10.59
CA LEU A 23 0.82 19.50 10.33
C LEU A 23 -0.56 19.22 10.92
N ALA A 24 -1.08 18.00 10.77
CA ALA A 24 -2.37 17.59 11.32
C ALA A 24 -2.38 17.68 12.86
N GLN A 25 -1.31 17.21 13.51
CA GLN A 25 -1.18 17.29 14.96
C GLN A 25 -1.14 18.76 15.42
N LYS A 26 -0.33 19.59 14.75
CA LYS A 26 -0.22 21.02 15.04
C LYS A 26 -1.55 21.75 14.82
N GLY A 27 -2.32 21.34 13.81
CA GLY A 27 -3.66 21.86 13.50
C GLY A 27 -4.75 21.36 14.45
N GLY A 28 -4.44 20.42 15.35
CA GLY A 28 -5.42 19.84 16.28
C GLY A 28 -6.44 18.91 15.60
N LEU A 29 -6.09 18.33 14.45
CA LEU A 29 -6.93 17.34 13.78
C LEU A 29 -6.98 16.05 14.59
N ARG A 30 -8.17 15.45 14.62
CA ARG A 30 -8.43 14.20 15.35
C ARG A 30 -8.32 12.97 14.46
N ALA A 31 -8.66 13.13 13.19
CA ALA A 31 -8.56 12.06 12.21
C ALA A 31 -8.21 12.63 10.84
N ILE A 32 -7.46 11.86 10.04
CA ILE A 32 -7.15 12.21 8.66
C ILE A 32 -7.26 11.02 7.70
N SER A 33 -7.35 11.31 6.40
CA SER A 33 -7.13 10.34 5.33
C SER A 33 -6.25 10.95 4.25
N LEU A 34 -5.26 10.20 3.79
CA LEU A 34 -4.42 10.58 2.66
C LEU A 34 -5.05 9.94 1.41
N THR A 35 -5.38 10.76 0.42
CA THR A 35 -6.17 10.41 -0.77
C THR A 35 -5.43 10.76 -2.05
N ASP A 36 -4.13 10.46 -2.08
CA ASP A 36 -3.26 10.74 -3.22
C ASP A 36 -3.86 10.24 -4.54
N HIS A 37 -3.67 11.04 -5.59
CA HIS A 37 -4.18 10.72 -6.92
C HIS A 37 -3.56 9.44 -7.48
N ASP A 38 -4.41 8.42 -7.64
CA ASP A 38 -4.11 7.13 -8.23
C ASP A 38 -2.91 6.40 -7.57
N SER A 39 -2.62 6.66 -6.28
CA SER A 39 -1.46 6.11 -5.56
C SER A 39 -1.77 5.83 -4.08
N ILE A 40 -1.16 4.80 -3.52
CA ILE A 40 -1.20 4.47 -2.08
C ILE A 40 0.18 4.49 -1.43
N ALA A 41 1.21 4.99 -2.11
CA ALA A 41 2.58 4.97 -1.60
C ALA A 41 2.68 5.73 -0.27
N GLY A 42 2.03 6.89 -0.18
CA GLY A 42 2.00 7.70 1.04
C GLY A 42 1.36 6.97 2.23
N ILE A 43 0.35 6.13 2.01
CA ILE A 43 -0.32 5.37 3.07
C ILE A 43 0.64 4.42 3.77
N LYS A 44 1.54 3.77 3.02
CA LYS A 44 2.52 2.82 3.57
C LYS A 44 3.51 3.52 4.51
N GLU A 45 3.91 4.74 4.17
CA GLU A 45 4.73 5.58 5.03
C GLU A 45 3.95 5.98 6.30
N ILE A 46 2.69 6.41 6.15
CA ILE A 46 1.84 6.77 7.29
C ILE A 46 1.70 5.60 8.27
N TYR A 47 1.41 4.38 7.81
CA TYR A 47 1.27 3.23 8.71
C TYR A 47 2.54 2.93 9.53
N SER A 48 3.70 3.25 8.97
CA SER A 48 4.97 3.09 9.69
C SER A 48 5.16 4.15 10.79
N ALA A 49 4.60 5.35 10.62
CA ALA A 49 4.82 6.50 11.50
C ALA A 49 3.65 6.83 12.44
N ILE A 50 2.42 6.43 12.11
CA ILE A 50 1.18 6.91 12.76
C ILE A 50 1.13 6.66 14.27
N HIS A 51 1.77 5.59 14.75
CA HIS A 51 1.84 5.23 16.17
C HIS A 51 2.49 6.32 17.06
N SER A 52 3.26 7.23 16.46
CA SER A 52 3.89 8.36 17.15
C SER A 52 3.00 9.61 17.22
N TYR A 53 1.80 9.55 16.64
CA TYR A 53 0.88 10.69 16.55
C TYR A 53 -0.48 10.35 17.18
N PRO A 54 -1.09 11.26 17.95
CA PRO A 54 -2.41 11.06 18.54
C PRO A 54 -3.54 11.36 17.53
N ILE A 55 -3.41 10.83 16.31
CA ILE A 55 -4.31 11.08 15.18
C ILE A 55 -4.85 9.75 14.68
N GLU A 56 -6.16 9.66 14.48
CA GLU A 56 -6.78 8.51 13.84
C GLU A 56 -6.55 8.59 12.32
N PHE A 57 -6.28 7.46 11.67
CA PHE A 57 -5.99 7.42 10.25
C PHE A 57 -6.83 6.36 9.55
N ILE A 58 -7.31 6.69 8.35
CA ILE A 58 -7.98 5.76 7.45
C ILE A 58 -7.32 5.80 6.07
N SER A 59 -7.13 4.64 5.45
CA SER A 59 -6.64 4.55 4.07
C SER A 59 -7.59 5.31 3.14
N GLY A 60 -7.01 6.10 2.24
CA GLY A 60 -7.72 6.91 1.26
C GLY A 60 -7.05 6.77 -0.11
N VAL A 61 -7.80 7.01 -1.17
CA VAL A 61 -7.25 7.15 -2.52
C VAL A 61 -8.22 7.99 -3.34
N GLU A 62 -7.73 8.82 -4.24
CA GLU A 62 -8.56 9.50 -5.21
C GLU A 62 -8.29 8.93 -6.61
N ILE A 63 -9.31 8.29 -7.19
CA ILE A 63 -9.21 7.61 -8.48
C ILE A 63 -9.89 8.45 -9.56
N SER A 64 -9.17 8.71 -10.66
CA SER A 64 -9.75 9.38 -11.81
C SER A 64 -10.61 8.46 -12.66
N CYS A 65 -11.86 8.87 -12.87
CA CYS A 65 -12.87 8.05 -13.50
C CYS A 65 -13.50 8.71 -14.73
N GLU A 66 -13.82 7.88 -15.72
CA GLU A 66 -14.70 8.25 -16.84
C GLU A 66 -16.16 8.12 -16.38
N PRO A 67 -16.98 9.18 -16.51
CA PRO A 67 -18.41 9.13 -16.21
C PRO A 67 -19.13 8.06 -17.03
N PRO A 68 -20.26 7.52 -16.52
CA PRO A 68 -21.16 6.68 -17.31
C PRO A 68 -21.58 7.35 -18.62
N GLU A 69 -21.99 6.55 -19.61
CA GLU A 69 -22.22 6.98 -20.99
C GLU A 69 -23.12 8.22 -21.13
N GLY A 70 -24.22 8.29 -20.36
CA GLY A 70 -25.16 9.43 -20.36
C GLY A 70 -24.63 10.71 -19.70
N PHE A 71 -23.43 10.68 -19.12
CA PHE A 71 -22.82 11.79 -18.37
C PHE A 71 -21.40 12.12 -18.85
N ARG A 72 -20.99 11.62 -20.03
CA ARG A 72 -19.64 11.84 -20.59
C ARG A 72 -19.28 13.32 -20.79
N GLN A 73 -20.27 14.20 -20.91
CA GLN A 73 -20.07 15.64 -20.98
C GLN A 73 -19.35 16.21 -19.75
N LEU A 74 -19.51 15.58 -18.57
CA LEU A 74 -18.80 15.95 -17.33
C LEU A 74 -17.28 15.78 -17.46
N GLY A 75 -16.80 15.04 -18.47
CA GLY A 75 -15.38 14.85 -18.72
C GLY A 75 -14.74 13.85 -17.78
N SER A 76 -14.12 14.32 -16.70
CA SER A 76 -13.47 13.48 -15.70
C SER A 76 -14.11 13.74 -14.36
N ILE A 77 -14.45 12.68 -13.64
CA ILE A 77 -14.86 12.78 -12.24
C ILE A 77 -13.86 12.04 -11.36
N HIS A 78 -13.88 12.31 -10.07
CA HIS A 78 -13.01 11.64 -9.12
C HIS A 78 -13.83 10.84 -8.10
N MET A 79 -13.33 9.64 -7.81
CA MET A 79 -13.91 8.72 -6.84
C MET A 79 -12.92 8.57 -5.69
N LEU A 80 -13.33 8.98 -4.50
CA LEU A 80 -12.61 8.72 -3.28
C LEU A 80 -12.91 7.30 -2.82
N GLY A 81 -11.88 6.57 -2.39
CA GLY A 81 -12.03 5.26 -1.75
C GLY A 81 -11.50 5.31 -0.32
N TYR A 82 -12.32 4.92 0.66
CA TYR A 82 -11.91 4.95 2.08
C TYR A 82 -11.90 3.58 2.73
N GLY A 83 -10.91 3.29 3.58
CA GLY A 83 -10.91 2.13 4.47
C GLY A 83 -10.69 0.78 3.81
N PHE A 84 -10.27 0.79 2.53
CA PHE A 84 -9.91 -0.39 1.76
C PHE A 84 -8.62 -1.03 2.27
N SER A 85 -8.41 -2.31 1.93
CA SER A 85 -7.15 -3.00 2.18
C SER A 85 -6.08 -2.56 1.18
N ILE A 86 -4.94 -2.10 1.70
CA ILE A 86 -3.77 -1.74 0.88
C ILE A 86 -3.09 -2.95 0.22
N TYR A 87 -3.52 -4.17 0.56
CA TYR A 87 -3.00 -5.41 0.00
C TYR A 87 -3.86 -5.96 -1.15
N ASP A 88 -5.01 -5.34 -1.44
CA ASP A 88 -5.87 -5.78 -2.54
C ASP A 88 -5.14 -5.68 -3.88
N ARG A 89 -4.98 -6.83 -4.55
CA ARG A 89 -4.20 -6.94 -5.78
C ARG A 89 -4.82 -6.19 -6.95
N ARG A 90 -6.15 -6.18 -7.04
CA ARG A 90 -6.85 -5.58 -8.18
C ARG A 90 -6.81 -4.07 -8.09
N LEU A 91 -7.05 -3.51 -6.91
CA LEU A 91 -6.88 -2.08 -6.67
C LEU A 91 -5.43 -1.67 -6.94
N ASN A 92 -4.46 -2.35 -6.36
CA ASN A 92 -3.04 -2.04 -6.57
C ASN A 92 -2.61 -2.09 -8.04
N GLN A 93 -3.13 -3.04 -8.82
CA GLN A 93 -2.84 -3.12 -10.26
C GLN A 93 -3.39 -1.89 -11.00
N VAL A 94 -4.63 -1.50 -10.72
CA VAL A 94 -5.28 -0.35 -11.37
C VAL A 94 -4.56 0.96 -11.06
N LEU A 95 -4.11 1.14 -9.82
CA LEU A 95 -3.31 2.30 -9.43
C LEU A 95 -1.94 2.28 -10.12
N ALA A 96 -1.28 1.12 -10.22
CA ALA A 96 -0.02 0.98 -10.94
C ALA A 96 -0.15 1.27 -12.45
N ASP A 97 -1.26 0.86 -13.07
CA ASP A 97 -1.56 1.15 -14.47
C ASP A 97 -1.75 2.66 -14.68
N ALA A 98 -2.44 3.34 -13.77
CA ALA A 98 -2.63 4.79 -13.80
C ALA A 98 -1.31 5.56 -13.64
N VAL A 99 -0.43 5.12 -12.73
CA VAL A 99 0.93 5.64 -12.57
C VAL A 99 1.74 5.46 -13.87
N THR A 100 1.76 4.24 -14.42
CA THR A 100 2.48 3.93 -15.67
C THR A 100 1.96 4.79 -16.84
N ALA A 101 0.65 5.01 -16.91
CA ALA A 101 0.05 5.86 -17.93
C ALA A 101 0.45 7.33 -17.75
N ARG A 102 0.55 7.82 -16.51
CA ARG A 102 0.99 9.18 -16.18
C ARG A 102 2.45 9.41 -16.58
N GLU A 103 3.33 8.46 -16.30
CA GLU A 103 4.75 8.49 -16.68
C GLU A 103 4.95 8.57 -18.20
N LYS A 104 4.05 7.94 -18.97
CA LYS A 104 4.04 8.05 -20.44
C LYS A 104 3.42 9.37 -20.93
N ARG A 105 2.38 9.86 -20.27
CA ARG A 105 1.62 11.05 -20.67
C ARG A 105 2.40 12.35 -20.44
N ASN A 106 3.05 12.51 -19.29
CA ASN A 106 3.68 13.79 -18.94
C ASN A 106 4.79 14.22 -19.92
N PRO A 107 5.69 13.32 -20.38
CA PRO A 107 6.65 13.66 -21.44
C PRO A 107 5.98 14.18 -22.71
N MET A 108 4.80 13.68 -23.07
CA MET A 108 4.05 14.18 -24.24
C MET A 108 3.50 15.60 -24.01
N ILE A 109 3.10 15.95 -22.79
CA ILE A 109 2.68 17.31 -22.43
C ILE A 109 3.88 18.26 -22.55
N ILE A 110 5.03 17.88 -21.97
CA ILE A 110 6.28 18.64 -22.09
C ILE A 110 6.70 18.82 -23.54
N GLN A 111 6.64 17.76 -24.35
CA GLN A 111 6.96 17.84 -25.78
C GLN A 111 6.07 18.86 -26.49
N ARG A 112 4.75 18.82 -26.26
CA ARG A 112 3.83 19.79 -26.87
C ARG A 112 4.06 21.23 -26.39
N LEU A 113 4.48 21.42 -25.15
CA LEU A 113 4.90 22.74 -24.66
C LEU A 113 6.19 23.18 -25.39
N ASN A 114 7.18 22.30 -25.54
CA ASN A 114 8.41 22.63 -26.26
C ASN A 114 8.15 22.97 -27.73
N ASP A 115 7.20 22.29 -28.39
CA ASP A 115 6.76 22.61 -29.75
C ASP A 115 6.12 24.01 -29.87
N LEU A 116 5.60 24.55 -28.76
CA LEU A 116 5.06 25.92 -28.66
C LEU A 116 6.13 26.96 -28.29
N GLY A 117 7.39 26.53 -28.11
CA GLY A 117 8.52 27.40 -27.79
C GLY A 117 8.82 27.57 -26.30
N PHE A 118 8.22 26.75 -25.42
CA PHE A 118 8.64 26.69 -24.01
C PHE A 118 9.97 25.92 -23.91
N ASP A 119 10.84 26.30 -22.98
CA ASP A 119 12.05 25.52 -22.65
C ASP A 119 11.82 24.86 -21.30
N ILE A 120 11.34 23.61 -21.32
CA ILE A 120 11.01 22.85 -20.13
C ILE A 120 11.28 21.35 -20.35
N SER A 121 11.73 20.68 -19.31
CA SER A 121 12.02 19.24 -19.34
C SER A 121 11.40 18.50 -18.16
N MET A 122 11.16 17.19 -18.33
CA MET A 122 10.74 16.35 -17.22
C MET A 122 11.79 16.26 -16.11
N ALA A 123 13.08 16.37 -16.44
CA ALA A 123 14.16 16.36 -15.46
C ALA A 123 14.05 17.55 -14.51
N GLU A 124 13.81 18.76 -15.03
CA GLU A 124 13.59 19.96 -14.21
C GLU A 124 12.37 19.82 -13.31
N VAL A 125 11.26 19.25 -13.82
CA VAL A 125 10.05 19.02 -13.00
C VAL A 125 10.36 18.07 -11.84
N VAL A 126 11.04 16.96 -12.10
CA VAL A 126 11.39 15.98 -11.06
C VAL A 126 12.37 16.57 -10.04
N GLU A 127 13.42 17.25 -10.50
CA GLU A 127 14.41 17.89 -9.63
C GLU A 127 13.79 18.98 -8.75
N ARG A 128 12.88 19.78 -9.31
CA ARG A 128 12.24 20.89 -8.59
C ARG A 128 11.28 20.42 -7.50
N PHE A 129 10.47 19.40 -7.76
CA PHE A 129 9.37 19.04 -6.87
C PHE A 129 9.65 17.80 -6.01
N GLY A 130 10.65 16.98 -6.36
CA GLY A 130 11.03 15.81 -5.56
C GLY A 130 9.90 14.81 -5.29
N ALA A 131 8.81 14.90 -6.06
CA ALA A 131 7.65 14.05 -5.91
C ALA A 131 7.92 12.70 -6.59
N ASP A 132 7.54 11.61 -5.92
CA ASP A 132 7.62 10.26 -6.48
C ASP A 132 6.76 10.14 -7.75
N GLN A 133 5.73 10.98 -7.86
CA GLN A 133 4.79 11.01 -8.97
C GLN A 133 4.47 12.44 -9.42
N THR A 134 5.14 12.91 -10.47
CA THR A 134 4.82 14.23 -11.02
C THR A 134 3.49 14.20 -11.81
N GLY A 135 2.57 15.12 -11.53
CA GLY A 135 1.37 15.45 -12.32
C GLY A 135 1.44 16.78 -13.11
N ARG A 136 0.35 17.13 -13.80
CA ARG A 136 0.20 18.43 -14.49
C ARG A 136 0.33 19.65 -13.56
N PRO A 137 -0.11 19.60 -12.28
CA PRO A 137 0.09 20.72 -11.36
C PRO A 137 1.56 21.13 -11.23
N HIS A 138 2.49 20.18 -11.14
CA HIS A 138 3.92 20.47 -11.12
C HIS A 138 4.42 21.13 -12.41
N ILE A 139 3.95 20.66 -13.58
CA ILE A 139 4.30 21.28 -14.86
C ILE A 139 3.77 22.72 -14.90
N ALA A 140 2.54 22.95 -14.42
CA ALA A 140 1.93 24.28 -14.35
C ALA A 140 2.74 25.22 -13.45
N GLU A 141 3.14 24.74 -12.27
CA GLU A 141 3.94 25.51 -11.32
C GLU A 141 5.30 25.86 -11.91
N LEU A 142 5.98 24.92 -12.59
CA LEU A 142 7.25 25.20 -13.26
C LEU A 142 7.09 26.24 -14.39
N LEU A 143 5.98 26.23 -15.13
CA LEU A 143 5.69 27.27 -16.13
C LEU A 143 5.52 28.65 -15.48
N VAL A 144 4.92 28.73 -14.29
CA VAL A 144 4.81 29.97 -13.51
C VAL A 144 6.19 30.42 -13.03
N GLU A 145 6.98 29.53 -12.43
CA GLU A 145 8.33 29.84 -11.93
C GLU A 145 9.28 30.33 -13.03
N LYS A 146 9.17 29.76 -14.24
CA LYS A 146 9.95 30.19 -15.41
C LYS A 146 9.39 31.46 -16.08
N GLY A 147 8.30 32.03 -15.58
CA GLY A 147 7.70 33.26 -16.09
C GLY A 147 7.00 33.11 -17.44
N TYR A 148 6.68 31.88 -17.85
CA TYR A 148 5.98 31.60 -19.10
C TYR A 148 4.49 31.88 -19.05
N VAL A 149 3.91 31.84 -17.84
CA VAL A 149 2.51 32.17 -17.57
C VAL A 149 2.39 32.98 -16.29
N GLU A 150 1.36 33.83 -16.21
CA GLU A 150 1.18 34.75 -15.07
C GLU A 150 0.83 34.04 -13.76
N ASN A 151 0.11 32.93 -13.83
CA ASN A 151 -0.36 32.18 -12.67
C ASN A 151 -0.72 30.73 -13.04
N PHE A 152 -0.91 29.90 -12.01
CA PHE A 152 -1.22 28.47 -12.14
C PHE A 152 -2.44 28.21 -13.02
N ARG A 153 -3.50 29.01 -12.87
CA ARG A 153 -4.74 28.87 -13.65
C ARG A 153 -4.52 29.15 -15.14
N ALA A 154 -3.72 30.17 -15.47
CA ALA A 154 -3.37 30.49 -16.85
C ALA A 154 -2.66 29.34 -17.58
N ALA A 155 -1.86 28.53 -16.87
CA ALA A 155 -1.23 27.33 -17.45
C ALA A 155 -2.27 26.35 -18.01
N PHE A 156 -3.37 26.12 -17.29
CA PHE A 156 -4.46 25.26 -17.73
C PHE A 156 -5.36 25.94 -18.75
N ASP A 157 -5.76 27.18 -18.51
CA ASP A 157 -6.71 27.91 -19.37
C ASP A 157 -6.14 28.16 -20.78
N LEU A 158 -4.81 28.28 -20.92
CA LEU A 158 -4.17 28.56 -22.21
C LEU A 158 -3.59 27.31 -22.87
N TYR A 159 -2.96 26.40 -22.11
CA TYR A 159 -2.10 25.36 -22.71
C TYR A 159 -2.49 23.93 -22.35
N MET A 160 -2.77 23.62 -21.09
CA MET A 160 -2.88 22.23 -20.63
C MET A 160 -4.30 21.73 -20.31
N GLY A 161 -5.30 22.63 -20.31
CA GLY A 161 -6.71 22.29 -20.09
C GLY A 161 -7.33 21.53 -21.26
N LYS A 162 -8.50 20.91 -21.07
CA LYS A 162 -9.17 20.14 -22.13
C LYS A 162 -9.35 21.00 -23.40
N GLY A 163 -8.94 20.45 -24.55
CA GLY A 163 -9.00 21.14 -25.84
C GLY A 163 -7.90 22.18 -26.08
N LYS A 164 -6.93 22.33 -25.17
CA LYS A 164 -5.81 23.27 -25.32
C LYS A 164 -4.59 22.61 -25.99
N PRO A 165 -3.65 23.39 -26.55
CA PRO A 165 -2.57 22.87 -27.40
C PRO A 165 -1.71 21.76 -26.77
N ALA A 166 -1.38 21.87 -25.48
CA ALA A 166 -0.56 20.90 -24.76
C ALA A 166 -1.38 19.82 -24.01
N TYR A 167 -2.70 19.74 -24.24
CA TYR A 167 -3.55 18.77 -23.57
C TYR A 167 -3.35 17.34 -24.07
N VAL A 168 -2.96 16.45 -23.18
CA VAL A 168 -2.94 15.00 -23.43
C VAL A 168 -3.93 14.35 -22.48
N ASP A 169 -4.77 13.44 -23.00
CA ASP A 169 -5.81 12.81 -22.19
C ASP A 169 -5.21 11.98 -21.03
N LYS A 170 -5.94 11.96 -19.91
CA LYS A 170 -5.55 11.24 -18.69
C LYS A 170 -6.12 9.82 -18.76
N TYR A 171 -5.36 8.83 -18.30
CA TYR A 171 -5.88 7.50 -18.06
C TYR A 171 -6.98 7.55 -17.00
N LYS A 172 -8.12 6.94 -17.32
CA LYS A 172 -9.30 6.89 -16.46
C LYS A 172 -9.84 5.47 -16.51
N ILE A 173 -10.29 4.96 -15.39
CA ILE A 173 -11.13 3.75 -15.36
C ILE A 173 -12.60 4.16 -15.41
N SER A 174 -13.51 3.23 -15.71
CA SER A 174 -14.94 3.53 -15.60
C SER A 174 -15.33 3.78 -14.14
N CYS A 175 -16.32 4.65 -13.87
CA CYS A 175 -16.85 4.84 -12.52
C CYS A 175 -17.37 3.53 -11.91
N GLU A 176 -17.99 2.67 -12.72
CA GLU A 176 -18.46 1.36 -12.29
C GLU A 176 -17.31 0.49 -11.79
N ASP A 177 -16.19 0.45 -12.54
CA ASP A 177 -15.01 -0.29 -12.11
C ASP A 177 -14.40 0.30 -10.85
N ALA A 178 -14.30 1.63 -10.75
CA ALA A 178 -13.77 2.29 -9.56
C ALA A 178 -14.57 1.92 -8.30
N ILE A 179 -15.90 2.06 -8.37
CA ILE A 179 -16.82 1.69 -7.28
C ILE A 179 -16.63 0.21 -6.92
N ARG A 180 -16.68 -0.69 -7.91
CA ARG A 180 -16.56 -2.13 -7.68
C ARG A 180 -15.20 -2.49 -7.06
N ILE A 181 -14.10 -1.94 -7.55
CA ILE A 181 -12.76 -2.24 -7.07
C ILE A 181 -12.58 -1.74 -5.63
N ILE A 182 -13.09 -0.55 -5.28
CA ILE A 182 -13.03 -0.04 -3.91
C ILE A 182 -13.84 -0.96 -2.97
N LEU A 183 -15.05 -1.36 -3.38
CA LEU A 183 -15.89 -2.28 -2.60
C LEU A 183 -15.26 -3.67 -2.45
N ASP A 184 -14.68 -4.22 -3.53
CA ASP A 184 -13.97 -5.50 -3.52
C ASP A 184 -12.70 -5.40 -2.66
N ALA A 185 -12.06 -4.24 -2.59
CA ALA A 185 -10.96 -3.95 -1.68
C ALA A 185 -11.42 -3.79 -0.21
N GLY A 186 -12.73 -3.83 0.07
CA GLY A 186 -13.32 -3.71 1.40
C GLY A 186 -13.47 -2.27 1.89
N GLY A 187 -13.38 -1.30 0.99
CA GLY A 187 -13.56 0.12 1.26
C GLY A 187 -14.90 0.68 0.82
N LEU A 188 -15.06 1.99 1.01
CA LEU A 188 -16.25 2.76 0.68
C LEU A 188 -15.97 3.72 -0.48
N PRO A 189 -16.66 3.59 -1.62
CA PRO A 189 -16.57 4.54 -2.72
C PRO A 189 -17.42 5.78 -2.44
N VAL A 190 -16.83 6.96 -2.64
CA VAL A 190 -17.41 8.27 -2.36
C VAL A 190 -17.16 9.22 -3.52
N LEU A 191 -18.20 9.91 -3.99
CA LEU A 191 -18.06 10.88 -5.07
C LEU A 191 -17.35 12.13 -4.53
N ALA A 192 -16.18 12.46 -5.09
CA ALA A 192 -15.40 13.63 -4.71
C ALA A 192 -16.03 14.92 -5.24
N HIS A 193 -15.98 15.98 -4.44
CA HIS A 193 -16.36 17.36 -4.76
C HIS A 193 -17.50 17.51 -5.79
N PRO A 194 -18.68 16.87 -5.59
CA PRO A 194 -19.78 16.85 -6.55
C PRO A 194 -20.36 18.24 -6.87
N GLY A 195 -20.15 19.24 -6.00
CA GLY A 195 -20.58 20.61 -6.25
C GLY A 195 -19.83 21.31 -7.38
N LEU A 196 -18.67 20.78 -7.79
CA LEU A 196 -17.92 21.29 -8.94
C LEU A 196 -18.37 20.71 -10.28
N LEU A 197 -19.27 19.73 -10.26
CA LEU A 197 -19.81 19.12 -11.47
C LEU A 197 -20.87 20.04 -12.08
N ASP A 198 -20.71 20.31 -13.37
CA ASP A 198 -21.61 21.18 -14.12
C ASP A 198 -22.66 20.35 -14.87
N PHE A 199 -23.93 20.57 -14.55
CA PHE A 199 -25.06 19.88 -15.17
C PHE A 199 -25.93 20.87 -15.92
N GLU A 200 -26.42 20.48 -17.10
CA GLU A 200 -27.27 21.33 -17.94
C GLU A 200 -28.65 21.61 -17.31
N ASP A 201 -29.12 20.74 -16.42
CA ASP A 201 -30.41 20.84 -15.76
C ASP A 201 -30.32 20.66 -14.23
N GLU A 202 -31.30 21.22 -13.51
CA GLU A 202 -31.36 21.20 -12.04
C GLU A 202 -31.47 19.79 -11.43
N GLY A 203 -31.86 18.77 -12.21
CA GLY A 203 -31.99 17.38 -11.77
C GLY A 203 -30.77 16.51 -12.08
N GLY A 204 -29.82 17.00 -12.88
CA GLY A 204 -28.72 16.22 -13.42
C GLY A 204 -27.85 15.60 -12.34
N LEU A 205 -27.52 16.37 -11.29
CA LEU A 205 -26.75 15.86 -10.14
C LEU A 205 -27.48 14.74 -9.42
N GLU A 206 -28.78 14.88 -9.18
CA GLU A 206 -29.56 13.84 -8.51
C GLU A 206 -29.62 12.56 -9.36
N ALA A 207 -29.90 12.69 -10.66
CA ALA A 207 -29.93 11.54 -11.58
C ALA A 207 -28.57 10.85 -11.68
N PHE A 208 -27.48 11.62 -11.65
CA PHE A 208 -26.12 11.11 -11.65
C PHE A 208 -25.81 10.32 -10.38
N VAL A 209 -26.12 10.89 -9.22
CA VAL A 209 -25.93 10.22 -7.92
C VAL A 209 -26.81 8.98 -7.82
N ASP A 210 -28.04 9.00 -8.36
CA ASP A 210 -28.91 7.82 -8.42
C ASP A 210 -28.28 6.67 -9.22
N LEU A 211 -27.70 6.99 -10.37
CA LEU A 211 -27.01 6.00 -11.19
C LEU A 211 -25.83 5.40 -10.43
N LEU A 212 -24.98 6.23 -9.81
CA LEU A 212 -23.81 5.77 -9.06
C LEU A 212 -24.20 4.99 -7.80
N ALA A 213 -25.25 5.41 -7.08
CA ALA A 213 -25.81 4.67 -5.95
C ALA A 213 -26.30 3.27 -6.38
N GLY A 214 -26.92 3.16 -7.56
CA GLY A 214 -27.30 1.88 -8.15
C GLY A 214 -26.10 0.95 -8.46
N LEU A 215 -24.91 1.52 -8.64
CA LEU A 215 -23.66 0.78 -8.83
C LEU A 215 -22.95 0.44 -7.50
N GLY A 216 -23.41 0.99 -6.37
CA GLY A 216 -22.83 0.75 -5.04
C GLY A 216 -22.04 1.91 -4.46
N LEU A 217 -22.26 3.15 -4.92
CA LEU A 217 -21.75 4.35 -4.24
C LEU A 217 -22.23 4.39 -2.78
N GLU A 218 -21.34 4.70 -1.84
CA GLU A 218 -21.64 4.68 -0.39
C GLU A 218 -21.62 6.10 0.22
N GLY A 219 -21.12 7.11 -0.48
CA GLY A 219 -21.07 8.47 0.06
C GLY A 219 -20.88 9.60 -0.96
N LEU A 220 -21.06 10.83 -0.46
CA LEU A 220 -20.77 12.08 -1.16
C LEU A 220 -19.82 12.93 -0.33
N GLU A 221 -18.84 13.57 -0.97
CA GLU A 221 -18.05 14.63 -0.35
C GLU A 221 -18.89 15.90 -0.25
N VAL A 222 -19.45 16.14 0.93
CA VAL A 222 -20.35 17.27 1.16
C VAL A 222 -19.56 18.52 1.54
N TYR A 223 -18.61 18.36 2.46
CA TYR A 223 -17.82 19.48 2.98
C TYR A 223 -16.50 19.56 2.22
N TYR A 224 -16.44 20.47 1.25
CA TYR A 224 -15.28 20.67 0.39
C TYR A 224 -14.93 22.16 0.33
N THR A 225 -13.64 22.47 0.17
CA THR A 225 -13.09 23.83 0.20
C THR A 225 -13.83 24.82 -0.69
N ASP A 226 -14.16 24.43 -1.92
CA ASP A 226 -14.82 25.30 -2.90
C ASP A 226 -16.34 25.08 -2.99
N HIS A 227 -16.95 24.37 -2.03
CA HIS A 227 -18.41 24.30 -1.90
C HIS A 227 -18.95 25.48 -1.07
N ASP A 228 -19.93 26.18 -1.61
CA ASP A 228 -20.67 27.21 -0.88
C ASP A 228 -21.73 26.60 0.06
N ALA A 229 -22.33 27.45 0.91
CA ALA A 229 -23.32 27.00 1.88
C ALA A 229 -24.61 26.44 1.25
N ALA A 230 -24.96 26.83 0.02
CA ALA A 230 -26.13 26.32 -0.69
C ALA A 230 -25.84 24.94 -1.29
N GLN A 231 -24.66 24.74 -1.87
CA GLN A 231 -24.16 23.46 -2.35
C GLN A 231 -24.08 22.45 -1.19
N VAL A 232 -23.49 22.83 -0.05
CA VAL A 232 -23.44 21.98 1.15
C VAL A 232 -24.84 21.53 1.57
N ARG A 233 -25.81 22.45 1.72
CA ARG A 233 -27.19 22.08 2.09
C ARG A 233 -27.85 21.15 1.09
N THR A 234 -27.60 21.37 -0.20
CA THR A 234 -28.16 20.55 -1.29
C THR A 234 -27.59 19.13 -1.23
N LEU A 235 -26.28 19.01 -1.06
CA LEU A 235 -25.58 17.73 -0.96
C LEU A 235 -25.93 16.97 0.33
N GLU A 236 -26.06 17.65 1.48
CA GLU A 236 -26.57 17.03 2.72
C GLU A 236 -27.98 16.49 2.54
N SER A 237 -28.84 17.24 1.83
CA SER A 237 -30.21 16.81 1.53
C SER A 237 -30.24 15.59 0.61
N LEU A 238 -29.41 15.61 -0.43
CA LEU A 238 -29.28 14.52 -1.38
C LEU A 238 -28.72 13.25 -0.71
N ALA A 239 -27.63 13.38 0.04
CA ALA A 239 -27.03 12.27 0.79
C ALA A 239 -28.06 11.60 1.72
N ARG A 240 -28.83 12.40 2.47
CA ARG A 240 -29.91 11.89 3.33
C ARG A 240 -31.02 11.21 2.52
N LYS A 241 -31.46 11.81 1.40
CA LYS A 241 -32.51 11.26 0.52
C LYS A 241 -32.11 9.91 -0.06
N LYS A 242 -30.83 9.72 -0.36
CA LYS A 242 -30.28 8.51 -0.99
C LYS A 242 -29.63 7.54 0.01
N HIS A 243 -29.70 7.82 1.32
CA HIS A 243 -29.06 7.03 2.38
C HIS A 243 -27.54 6.86 2.20
N LEU A 244 -26.88 7.89 1.67
CA LEU A 244 -25.44 7.95 1.48
C LEU A 244 -24.75 8.62 2.67
N LEU A 245 -23.52 8.19 2.96
CA LEU A 245 -22.65 8.87 3.90
C LEU A 245 -22.25 10.26 3.40
N THR A 246 -22.02 11.17 4.33
CA THR A 246 -21.38 12.45 4.04
C THR A 246 -19.90 12.36 4.42
N THR A 247 -19.00 12.81 3.55
CA THR A 247 -17.57 13.01 3.87
C THR A 247 -17.17 14.47 3.69
N GLY A 248 -15.90 14.78 3.95
CA GLY A 248 -15.35 16.09 3.68
C GLY A 248 -13.86 16.17 3.91
N GLY A 249 -13.23 17.08 3.16
CA GLY A 249 -11.82 17.35 3.26
C GLY A 249 -11.45 18.68 2.61
N SER A 250 -10.21 19.08 2.84
CA SER A 250 -9.70 20.36 2.37
C SER A 250 -9.22 20.33 0.92
N ASP A 251 -8.92 19.14 0.41
CA ASP A 251 -8.21 18.92 -0.85
C ASP A 251 -6.82 19.58 -0.82
N PHE A 252 -6.14 19.39 0.31
CA PHE A 252 -4.85 20.02 0.60
C PHE A 252 -3.74 19.48 -0.30
N HIS A 253 -3.07 20.38 -1.02
CA HIS A 253 -1.89 20.10 -1.86
C HIS A 253 -0.64 20.86 -1.36
N GLY A 254 -0.72 21.49 -0.19
CA GLY A 254 0.37 22.27 0.38
C GLY A 254 0.61 23.59 -0.33
N GLU A 255 1.85 23.82 -0.78
CA GLU A 255 2.27 25.10 -1.36
C GLU A 255 1.56 25.41 -2.69
N PHE A 256 1.02 24.39 -3.36
CA PHE A 256 0.38 24.51 -4.67
C PHE A 256 -1.07 25.03 -4.63
N ASN A 257 -1.74 24.96 -3.48
CA ASN A 257 -3.12 25.44 -3.34
C ASN A 257 -3.25 26.51 -2.25
N ARG A 258 -2.56 27.65 -2.48
CA ARG A 258 -2.53 28.80 -1.57
C ARG A 258 -3.93 29.17 -1.05
N GLY A 259 -4.04 29.33 0.26
CA GLY A 259 -5.30 29.63 0.95
C GLY A 259 -6.07 28.40 1.44
N VAL A 260 -5.57 27.20 1.17
CA VAL A 260 -6.03 25.95 1.79
C VAL A 260 -5.02 25.52 2.84
N GLU A 261 -5.49 25.33 4.07
CA GLU A 261 -4.74 24.73 5.16
C GLU A 261 -5.35 23.35 5.49
N LEU A 262 -4.55 22.49 6.10
CA LEU A 262 -5.02 21.18 6.51
C LEU A 262 -6.19 21.30 7.51
N GLY A 263 -7.32 20.68 7.17
CA GLY A 263 -8.59 20.78 7.90
C GLY A 263 -9.34 22.10 7.74
N ARG A 264 -8.79 23.07 6.99
CA ARG A 264 -9.33 24.42 6.84
C ARG A 264 -9.19 24.89 5.39
N GLY A 265 -10.29 24.83 4.64
CA GLY A 265 -10.35 25.31 3.26
C GLY A 265 -10.30 26.84 3.12
N LYS A 266 -10.50 27.34 1.90
CA LYS A 266 -10.56 28.78 1.54
C LYS A 266 -11.77 29.55 2.12
N GLY A 267 -12.49 28.96 3.07
CA GLY A 267 -13.76 29.47 3.60
C GLY A 267 -14.11 28.87 4.96
N ALA A 268 -15.41 28.60 5.18
CA ALA A 268 -15.92 28.08 6.45
C ALA A 268 -15.83 26.54 6.57
N LEU A 269 -14.92 25.89 5.81
CA LEU A 269 -14.77 24.44 5.85
C LEU A 269 -14.46 23.99 7.29
N CYS A 270 -15.34 23.15 7.82
CA CYS A 270 -15.18 22.55 9.14
C CYS A 270 -15.82 21.16 9.10
N VAL A 271 -14.99 20.12 9.15
CA VAL A 271 -15.48 18.74 9.14
C VAL A 271 -15.50 18.21 10.56
N CYS A 272 -16.70 17.85 11.03
CA CYS A 272 -16.93 17.32 12.38
C CYS A 272 -16.42 15.88 12.51
N THR A 273 -15.97 15.50 13.71
CA THR A 273 -15.51 14.12 14.00
C THR A 273 -16.62 13.07 13.85
N SER A 274 -17.89 13.48 13.92
CA SER A 274 -19.04 12.60 13.62
C SER A 274 -19.00 12.03 12.22
N VAL A 275 -18.43 12.75 11.25
CA VAL A 275 -18.27 12.28 9.86
C VAL A 275 -17.33 11.08 9.81
N PHE A 276 -16.16 11.17 10.46
CA PHE A 276 -15.22 10.05 10.56
C PHE A 276 -15.83 8.87 11.31
N LYS A 277 -16.57 9.14 12.39
CA LYS A 277 -17.26 8.10 13.16
C LYS A 277 -18.28 7.33 12.31
N ALA A 278 -19.12 8.01 11.53
CA ALA A 278 -20.09 7.36 10.66
C ALA A 278 -19.39 6.50 9.57
N LEU A 279 -18.30 7.02 8.99
CA LEU A 279 -17.50 6.31 7.99
C LEU A 279 -16.89 5.01 8.57
N THR A 280 -16.30 5.10 9.76
CA THR A 280 -15.68 3.95 10.44
C THR A 280 -16.71 2.93 10.92
N GLU A 281 -17.88 3.36 11.41
CA GLU A 281 -18.99 2.47 11.76
C GLU A 281 -19.46 1.68 10.55
N ARG A 282 -19.63 2.34 9.38
CA ARG A 282 -20.01 1.67 8.13
C ARG A 282 -18.98 0.64 7.67
N LEU A 283 -17.68 0.93 7.81
CA LEU A 283 -16.61 -0.01 7.50
C LEU A 283 -16.62 -1.24 8.40
N VAL A 284 -16.91 -1.05 9.70
CA VAL A 284 -17.07 -2.17 10.63
C VAL A 284 -18.24 -3.05 10.19
N GLU A 285 -19.39 -2.46 9.82
CA GLU A 285 -20.54 -3.21 9.30
C GLU A 285 -20.16 -4.04 8.06
N LEU A 286 -19.50 -3.44 7.06
CA LEU A 286 -19.06 -4.16 5.87
C LEU A 286 -18.14 -5.35 6.20
N ARG A 287 -17.27 -5.21 7.21
CA ARG A 287 -16.35 -6.28 7.63
C ARG A 287 -17.02 -7.41 8.39
N THR A 288 -18.22 -7.22 8.94
CA THR A 288 -18.96 -8.33 9.59
C THR A 288 -19.45 -9.39 8.60
N GLN A 289 -19.53 -9.05 7.32
CA GLN A 289 -19.93 -9.95 6.24
C GLN A 289 -18.80 -10.05 5.19
N PRO A 290 -17.66 -10.66 5.55
CA PRO A 290 -16.53 -10.74 4.65
C PRO A 290 -16.92 -11.47 3.35
N ARG A 291 -16.59 -10.89 2.20
CA ARG A 291 -16.79 -11.51 0.88
C ARG A 291 -15.80 -12.66 0.69
N LEU A 292 -16.06 -13.81 1.32
CA LEU A 292 -15.15 -14.97 1.31
C LEU A 292 -14.78 -15.47 -0.10
N GLY A 293 -15.64 -15.24 -1.10
CA GLY A 293 -15.32 -15.55 -2.50
C GLY A 293 -14.10 -14.79 -3.05
N LEU A 294 -13.79 -13.61 -2.52
CA LEU A 294 -12.56 -12.88 -2.85
C LEU A 294 -11.34 -13.58 -2.26
N LEU A 295 -11.42 -14.05 -1.01
CA LEU A 295 -10.33 -14.81 -0.41
C LEU A 295 -10.11 -16.15 -1.13
N GLU A 296 -11.18 -16.85 -1.49
CA GLU A 296 -11.11 -18.06 -2.33
C GLU A 296 -10.39 -17.79 -3.67
N THR A 297 -10.68 -16.64 -4.30
CA THR A 297 -10.00 -16.21 -5.52
C THR A 297 -8.53 -15.93 -5.28
N ASN A 298 -8.19 -15.24 -4.18
CA ASN A 298 -6.82 -14.92 -3.81
C ASN A 298 -5.98 -16.16 -3.46
N LEU A 299 -6.62 -17.17 -2.86
CA LEU A 299 -6.04 -18.49 -2.59
C LEU A 299 -5.94 -19.35 -3.85
N ASN A 300 -6.64 -19.00 -4.93
CA ASN A 300 -6.87 -19.88 -6.08
C ASN A 300 -7.49 -21.23 -5.66
N TYR A 301 -8.39 -21.20 -4.68
CA TYR A 301 -9.07 -22.38 -4.14
C TYR A 301 -10.50 -22.04 -3.71
N ARG A 302 -11.48 -22.83 -4.15
CA ARG A 302 -12.89 -22.69 -3.76
C ARG A 302 -13.28 -23.81 -2.80
N PHE A 303 -13.76 -23.45 -1.62
CA PHE A 303 -14.15 -24.41 -0.59
C PHE A 303 -15.46 -25.11 -0.96
N LYS A 304 -15.52 -26.43 -0.70
CA LYS A 304 -16.79 -27.18 -0.72
C LYS A 304 -17.56 -26.90 0.57
N ASP A 305 -16.85 -26.93 1.70
CA ASP A 305 -17.37 -26.52 2.99
C ASP A 305 -16.75 -25.19 3.45
N ARG A 306 -17.50 -24.10 3.30
CA ARG A 306 -17.07 -22.77 3.75
C ARG A 306 -17.05 -22.61 5.27
N SER A 307 -17.61 -23.54 6.03
CA SER A 307 -17.53 -23.49 7.50
C SER A 307 -16.08 -23.65 7.97
N LEU A 308 -15.28 -24.48 7.29
CA LEU A 308 -13.85 -24.67 7.56
C LEU A 308 -13.08 -23.36 7.41
N LEU A 309 -13.30 -22.63 6.30
CA LEU A 309 -12.69 -21.32 6.08
C LEU A 309 -13.17 -20.30 7.12
N SER A 310 -14.46 -20.28 7.42
CA SER A 310 -15.03 -19.38 8.43
C SER A 310 -14.45 -19.62 9.83
N ASN A 311 -14.15 -20.88 10.18
CA ASN A 311 -13.51 -21.24 11.45
C ASN A 311 -12.02 -20.86 11.47
N ALA A 312 -11.30 -21.12 10.38
CA ALA A 312 -9.89 -20.71 10.25
C ALA A 312 -9.66 -19.20 10.41
N LEU A 313 -10.67 -18.40 10.04
CA LEU A 313 -10.68 -16.95 10.18
C LEU A 313 -11.17 -16.46 11.56
N CYS A 314 -11.56 -17.35 12.47
CA CYS A 314 -12.10 -16.96 13.77
C CYS A 314 -10.98 -16.89 14.82
N HIS A 315 -10.49 -15.69 15.10
CA HIS A 315 -9.52 -15.49 16.17
C HIS A 315 -10.20 -15.56 17.55
N ARG A 316 -9.47 -16.05 18.55
CA ARG A 316 -9.95 -16.18 19.95
C ARG A 316 -10.59 -14.92 20.52
N SER A 317 -10.06 -13.73 20.20
CA SER A 317 -10.65 -12.47 20.68
C SER A 317 -12.07 -12.24 20.19
N TYR A 318 -12.39 -12.68 18.97
CA TYR A 318 -13.74 -12.58 18.42
C TYR A 318 -14.68 -13.56 19.09
N LEU A 319 -14.25 -14.82 19.29
CA LEU A 319 -15.04 -15.84 19.97
C LEU A 319 -15.42 -15.43 21.40
N ASN A 320 -14.48 -14.84 22.13
CA ASN A 320 -14.71 -14.37 23.51
C ASN A 320 -15.84 -13.32 23.59
N GLU A 321 -15.96 -12.46 22.58
CA GLU A 321 -16.98 -11.41 22.48
C GLU A 321 -18.28 -11.90 21.82
N ASN A 322 -18.21 -12.93 20.96
CA ASN A 322 -19.31 -13.40 20.12
C ASN A 322 -19.46 -14.93 20.20
N GLN A 323 -19.68 -15.45 21.41
CA GLN A 323 -19.67 -16.90 21.72
C GLN A 323 -20.65 -17.74 20.88
N SER A 324 -21.66 -17.13 20.25
CA SER A 324 -22.64 -17.79 19.38
C SER A 324 -22.32 -17.73 17.88
N SER A 325 -21.24 -17.05 17.47
CA SER A 325 -20.94 -16.74 16.06
C SER A 325 -19.85 -17.63 15.43
N CYS A 326 -19.08 -18.34 16.24
CA CYS A 326 -18.10 -19.34 15.81
C CYS A 326 -18.23 -20.57 16.71
N GLU A 327 -17.98 -21.77 16.17
CA GLU A 327 -17.96 -23.01 16.95
C GLU A 327 -16.70 -23.15 17.81
N SER A 328 -15.56 -22.68 17.30
CA SER A 328 -14.28 -22.63 18.01
C SER A 328 -13.44 -21.46 17.50
N ASP A 329 -12.28 -21.23 18.12
CA ASP A 329 -11.21 -20.43 17.53
C ASP A 329 -10.41 -21.26 16.52
N ASN A 330 -9.44 -20.61 15.89
CA ASN A 330 -8.60 -21.17 14.86
C ASN A 330 -7.34 -21.90 15.36
N GLU A 331 -7.05 -21.92 16.67
CA GLU A 331 -5.76 -22.42 17.22
C GLU A 331 -5.54 -23.92 16.92
N ARG A 332 -6.62 -24.72 16.88
CA ARG A 332 -6.53 -26.14 16.50
C ARG A 332 -6.22 -26.35 15.01
N LEU A 333 -6.71 -25.45 14.16
CA LEU A 333 -6.43 -25.48 12.73
C LEU A 333 -5.01 -24.99 12.46
N GLU A 334 -4.56 -23.94 13.15
CA GLU A 334 -3.17 -23.47 13.15
C GLU A 334 -2.21 -24.62 13.43
N PHE A 335 -2.40 -25.36 14.53
CA PHE A 335 -1.57 -26.52 14.88
C PHE A 335 -1.43 -27.56 13.76
N LEU A 336 -2.53 -27.89 13.07
CA LEU A 336 -2.49 -28.82 11.94
C LEU A 336 -1.84 -28.16 10.70
N GLY A 337 -2.09 -26.87 10.51
CA GLY A 337 -1.64 -26.05 9.40
C GLY A 337 -0.13 -25.95 9.33
N ASP A 338 0.53 -25.67 10.47
CA ASP A 338 1.99 -25.64 10.61
C ASP A 338 2.62 -26.94 10.09
N ALA A 339 2.14 -28.10 10.54
CA ALA A 339 2.65 -29.40 10.11
C ALA A 339 2.50 -29.64 8.59
N VAL A 340 1.34 -29.29 8.03
CA VAL A 340 1.06 -29.44 6.59
C VAL A 340 1.93 -28.48 5.76
N LEU A 341 2.05 -27.23 6.20
CA LEU A 341 2.87 -26.21 5.58
C LEU A 341 4.36 -26.59 5.60
N GLY A 342 4.87 -26.99 6.76
CA GLY A 342 6.26 -27.40 6.94
C GLY A 342 6.64 -28.59 6.06
N LEU A 343 5.74 -29.55 5.86
CA LEU A 343 5.93 -30.65 4.91
C LEU A 343 5.98 -30.15 3.46
N CYS A 344 5.04 -29.29 3.05
CA CYS A 344 5.00 -28.76 1.68
C CYS A 344 6.24 -27.93 1.34
N VAL A 345 6.61 -26.98 2.21
CA VAL A 345 7.80 -26.13 2.01
C VAL A 345 9.08 -26.97 2.05
N GLY A 346 9.16 -27.97 2.94
CA GLY A 346 10.29 -28.92 2.97
C GLY A 346 10.45 -29.67 1.65
N HIS A 347 9.36 -30.17 1.08
CA HIS A 347 9.35 -30.80 -0.25
C HIS A 347 9.84 -29.83 -1.33
N MET A 348 9.33 -28.59 -1.36
CA MET A 348 9.74 -27.59 -2.35
C MET A 348 11.24 -27.27 -2.28
N LEU A 349 11.80 -27.15 -1.08
CA LEU A 349 13.23 -26.88 -0.89
C LEU A 349 14.09 -28.06 -1.35
N MET A 350 13.73 -29.30 -0.96
CA MET A 350 14.44 -30.51 -1.39
C MET A 350 14.42 -30.69 -2.91
N ALA A 351 13.28 -30.42 -3.54
CA ALA A 351 13.15 -30.50 -4.99
C ALA A 351 13.91 -29.36 -5.72
N GLY A 352 13.98 -28.17 -5.11
CA GLY A 352 14.63 -27.00 -5.67
C GLY A 352 16.15 -27.03 -5.62
N ASP A 353 16.74 -27.75 -4.67
CA ASP A 353 18.20 -27.94 -4.58
C ASP A 353 18.54 -29.32 -3.96
N PRO A 354 18.64 -30.39 -4.78
CA PRO A 354 18.84 -31.76 -4.30
C PRO A 354 20.16 -32.01 -3.55
N GLU A 355 21.15 -31.15 -3.73
CA GLU A 355 22.49 -31.31 -3.15
C GLU A 355 22.61 -30.64 -1.77
N LYS A 356 21.61 -29.86 -1.34
CA LYS A 356 21.64 -29.19 -0.03
C LYS A 356 21.52 -30.17 1.13
N GLN A 357 22.32 -29.92 2.17
CA GLN A 357 22.32 -30.75 3.37
C GLN A 357 21.11 -30.46 4.26
N GLU A 358 20.73 -31.44 5.10
CA GLU A 358 19.58 -31.35 5.99
C GLU A 358 19.59 -30.09 6.86
N GLY A 359 20.72 -29.73 7.48
CA GLY A 359 20.83 -28.56 8.35
C GLY A 359 20.57 -27.24 7.61
N GLU A 360 21.03 -27.12 6.36
CA GLU A 360 20.75 -25.96 5.52
C GLU A 360 19.26 -25.89 5.16
N LEU A 361 18.68 -26.99 4.71
CA LEU A 361 17.25 -27.09 4.36
C LEU A 361 16.38 -26.72 5.56
N SER A 362 16.72 -27.20 6.75
CA SER A 362 16.04 -26.87 7.99
C SER A 362 16.11 -25.37 8.30
N LYS A 363 17.27 -24.71 8.13
CA LYS A 363 17.42 -23.26 8.30
C LYS A 363 16.60 -22.45 7.29
N LEU A 364 16.61 -22.85 6.02
CA LEU A 364 15.85 -22.18 4.96
C LEU A 364 14.34 -22.32 5.19
N ARG A 365 13.89 -23.53 5.58
CA ARG A 365 12.49 -23.79 5.92
C ARG A 365 12.06 -22.91 7.09
N SER A 366 12.78 -22.92 8.20
CA SER A 366 12.44 -22.12 9.40
C SER A 366 12.34 -20.63 9.10
N ASN A 367 13.16 -20.11 8.17
CA ASN A 367 13.04 -18.72 7.74
C ASN A 367 11.74 -18.47 6.95
N LEU A 368 11.40 -19.36 6.01
CA LEU A 368 10.21 -19.24 5.16
C LEU A 368 8.89 -19.40 5.93
N VAL A 369 8.87 -20.31 6.91
CA VAL A 369 7.69 -20.59 7.74
C VAL A 369 7.73 -19.87 9.10
N SER A 370 8.61 -18.88 9.24
CA SER A 370 8.62 -18.01 10.42
C SER A 370 7.43 -17.06 10.44
N GLU A 371 7.06 -16.55 11.62
CA GLU A 371 5.99 -15.55 11.77
C GLU A 371 6.13 -14.36 10.79
N PRO A 372 7.30 -13.71 10.62
CA PRO A 372 7.45 -12.67 9.62
C PRO A 372 7.26 -13.16 8.18
N GLY A 373 7.76 -14.36 7.85
CA GLY A 373 7.62 -14.97 6.52
C GLY A 373 6.17 -15.26 6.17
N LEU A 374 5.43 -15.87 7.10
CA LEU A 374 4.01 -16.20 6.91
C LEU A 374 3.13 -14.97 6.93
N ALA A 375 3.44 -13.96 7.74
CA ALA A 375 2.72 -12.68 7.70
C ALA A 375 2.85 -11.98 6.33
N VAL A 376 4.00 -12.10 5.65
CA VAL A 376 4.16 -11.60 4.27
C VAL A 376 3.27 -12.39 3.30
N MET A 377 3.18 -13.71 3.47
CA MET A 377 2.32 -14.56 2.63
C MET A 377 0.83 -14.28 2.87
N ALA A 378 0.43 -14.08 4.11
CA ALA A 378 -0.92 -13.69 4.50
C ALA A 378 -1.32 -12.36 3.87
N ARG A 379 -0.44 -11.34 3.90
CA ARG A 379 -0.67 -10.05 3.21
C ARG A 379 -0.77 -10.21 1.71
N LYS A 380 0.03 -11.09 1.08
CA LYS A 380 0.00 -11.33 -0.38
C LYS A 380 -1.38 -11.81 -0.89
N ILE A 381 -2.15 -12.50 -0.05
CA ILE A 381 -3.51 -12.94 -0.34
C ILE A 381 -4.58 -12.07 0.33
N ASP A 382 -4.17 -10.96 0.94
CA ASP A 382 -5.02 -10.03 1.67
C ASP A 382 -5.84 -10.71 2.79
N LEU A 383 -5.20 -11.62 3.55
CA LEU A 383 -5.89 -12.44 4.56
C LEU A 383 -6.46 -11.60 5.70
N GLY A 384 -5.69 -10.60 6.17
CA GLY A 384 -5.96 -9.85 7.38
C GLY A 384 -7.36 -9.25 7.48
N ARG A 385 -7.91 -8.76 6.36
CA ARG A 385 -9.26 -8.15 6.33
C ARG A 385 -10.40 -9.17 6.53
N PHE A 386 -10.13 -10.45 6.32
CA PHE A 386 -11.13 -11.52 6.46
C PHE A 386 -11.11 -12.15 7.86
N ILE A 387 -10.10 -11.87 8.67
CA ILE A 387 -9.98 -12.39 10.03
C ILE A 387 -11.02 -11.70 10.91
N LYS A 388 -11.82 -12.51 11.61
CA LYS A 388 -12.79 -12.04 12.60
C LYS A 388 -12.04 -11.74 13.89
N LEU A 389 -12.03 -10.48 14.28
CA LEU A 389 -11.36 -9.98 15.47
C LEU A 389 -12.38 -9.36 16.43
N GLY A 390 -12.17 -9.56 17.73
CA GLY A 390 -12.89 -8.82 18.76
C GLY A 390 -12.64 -7.32 18.60
N LYS A 391 -13.57 -6.49 19.06
CA LYS A 391 -13.56 -5.03 18.87
C LYS A 391 -12.26 -4.40 19.37
N GLY A 392 -11.77 -4.83 20.54
CA GLY A 392 -10.51 -4.31 21.09
C GLY A 392 -9.29 -4.66 20.23
N GLU A 393 -9.23 -5.92 19.78
CA GLU A 393 -8.13 -6.42 18.94
C GLU A 393 -8.12 -5.72 17.59
N PHE A 394 -9.29 -5.56 16.98
CA PHE A 394 -9.49 -4.82 15.73
C PHE A 394 -9.00 -3.37 15.84
N LEU A 395 -9.44 -2.64 16.86
CA LEU A 395 -9.06 -1.24 17.08
C LEU A 395 -7.56 -1.07 17.30
N SER A 396 -6.88 -2.09 17.83
CA SER A 396 -5.43 -2.11 17.99
C SER A 396 -4.65 -2.51 16.72
N GLY A 397 -5.33 -2.64 15.58
CA GLY A 397 -4.70 -3.02 14.30
C GLY A 397 -4.43 -4.52 14.17
N GLY A 398 -5.14 -5.38 14.90
CA GLY A 398 -4.91 -6.83 14.93
C GLY A 398 -4.84 -7.51 13.56
N GLY A 399 -5.59 -7.03 12.57
CA GLY A 399 -5.61 -7.58 11.21
C GLY A 399 -4.31 -7.40 10.41
N ASP A 400 -3.36 -6.61 10.92
CA ASP A 400 -2.03 -6.44 10.31
C ASP A 400 -0.89 -6.87 11.26
N LYS A 401 -1.19 -7.45 12.43
CA LYS A 401 -0.17 -8.01 13.33
C LYS A 401 0.39 -9.29 12.74
N ASN A 402 1.73 -9.43 12.76
CA ASN A 402 2.41 -10.59 12.18
C ASN A 402 1.97 -11.91 12.81
N SER A 403 1.85 -11.96 14.14
CA SER A 403 1.37 -13.15 14.86
C SER A 403 -0.01 -13.60 14.37
N ILE A 404 -1.02 -12.73 14.45
CA ILE A 404 -2.39 -13.03 14.03
C ILE A 404 -2.46 -13.45 12.55
N LEU A 405 -1.69 -12.78 11.68
CA LEU A 405 -1.62 -13.11 10.26
C LEU A 405 -0.99 -14.48 10.01
N SER A 406 0.09 -14.81 10.72
CA SER A 406 0.78 -16.10 10.64
C SER A 406 -0.15 -17.23 11.06
N ASP A 407 -0.74 -17.12 12.25
CA ASP A 407 -1.61 -18.15 12.84
C ASP A 407 -2.84 -18.40 11.95
N ALA A 408 -3.47 -17.33 11.46
CA ALA A 408 -4.61 -17.44 10.55
C ALA A 408 -4.21 -18.05 9.19
N PHE A 409 -3.00 -17.78 8.70
CA PHE A 409 -2.53 -18.35 7.44
C PHE A 409 -2.36 -19.87 7.55
N GLU A 410 -1.76 -20.34 8.64
CA GLU A 410 -1.66 -21.77 8.96
C GLU A 410 -3.04 -22.40 9.12
N ALA A 411 -3.94 -21.76 9.86
CA ALA A 411 -5.31 -22.25 10.02
C ALA A 411 -6.05 -22.38 8.68
N VAL A 412 -5.85 -21.46 7.74
CA VAL A 412 -6.43 -21.54 6.39
C VAL A 412 -5.83 -22.71 5.60
N ILE A 413 -4.53 -22.98 5.73
CA ILE A 413 -3.89 -24.14 5.10
C ILE A 413 -4.50 -25.44 5.63
N ALA A 414 -4.72 -25.55 6.94
CA ALA A 414 -5.42 -26.69 7.53
C ALA A 414 -6.85 -26.82 7.00
N ALA A 415 -7.58 -25.71 6.87
CA ALA A 415 -8.93 -25.73 6.31
C ALA A 415 -8.95 -26.27 4.86
N VAL A 416 -8.01 -25.85 4.01
CA VAL A 416 -7.88 -26.39 2.64
C VAL A 416 -7.52 -27.88 2.66
N TYR A 417 -6.60 -28.27 3.55
CA TYR A 417 -6.22 -29.68 3.73
C TYR A 417 -7.40 -30.56 4.14
N LEU A 418 -8.24 -30.11 5.06
CA LEU A 418 -9.43 -30.85 5.50
C LEU A 418 -10.52 -30.92 4.41
N ASP A 419 -10.66 -29.89 3.57
CA ASP A 419 -11.66 -29.83 2.49
C ASP A 419 -11.26 -30.61 1.23
N ALA A 420 -9.95 -30.72 0.97
CA ALA A 420 -9.41 -31.14 -0.34
C ALA A 420 -8.34 -32.24 -0.29
N GLY A 421 -7.73 -32.49 0.86
CA GLY A 421 -6.57 -33.37 1.02
C GLY A 421 -5.24 -32.75 0.57
N PHE A 422 -4.15 -33.47 0.83
CA PHE A 422 -2.77 -33.00 0.68
C PHE A 422 -2.43 -32.49 -0.72
N ASP A 423 -2.77 -33.22 -1.77
CA ASP A 423 -2.34 -32.87 -3.15
C ASP A 423 -2.85 -31.50 -3.60
N ARG A 424 -4.08 -31.16 -3.22
CA ARG A 424 -4.69 -29.86 -3.54
C ARG A 424 -4.09 -28.74 -2.70
N THR A 425 -3.86 -28.98 -1.41
CA THR A 425 -3.15 -28.02 -0.54
C THR A 425 -1.73 -27.76 -1.04
N LYS A 426 -0.99 -28.81 -1.44
CA LYS A 426 0.35 -28.67 -2.00
C LYS A 426 0.33 -27.84 -3.28
N ALA A 427 -0.57 -28.11 -4.21
CA ALA A 427 -0.66 -27.34 -5.46
C ALA A 427 -0.93 -25.84 -5.20
N MET A 428 -1.79 -25.53 -4.22
CA MET A 428 -2.03 -24.15 -3.78
C MET A 428 -0.77 -23.52 -3.19
N LEU A 429 -0.08 -24.23 -2.29
CA LEU A 429 1.13 -23.74 -1.64
C LEU A 429 2.31 -23.59 -2.62
N ASP A 430 2.45 -24.50 -3.58
CA ASP A 430 3.46 -24.41 -4.63
C ASP A 430 3.32 -23.07 -5.36
N ALA A 431 2.10 -22.70 -5.77
CA ALA A 431 1.83 -21.43 -6.46
C ALA A 431 2.10 -20.18 -5.57
N LEU A 432 1.88 -20.29 -4.25
CA LEU A 432 2.12 -19.19 -3.33
C LEU A 432 3.62 -19.02 -3.02
N PHE A 433 4.32 -20.12 -2.76
CA PHE A 433 5.69 -20.18 -2.25
C PHE A 433 6.77 -20.37 -3.31
N GLU A 434 6.43 -20.57 -4.59
CA GLU A 434 7.42 -20.74 -5.67
C GLU A 434 8.48 -19.62 -5.67
N THR A 435 8.04 -18.36 -5.76
CA THR A 435 8.96 -17.22 -5.79
C THR A 435 9.75 -17.04 -4.48
N PRO A 436 9.13 -17.08 -3.27
CA PRO A 436 9.87 -17.06 -2.02
C PRO A 436 10.93 -18.16 -1.91
N VAL A 437 10.60 -19.41 -2.26
CA VAL A 437 11.52 -20.55 -2.21
C VAL A 437 12.68 -20.33 -3.17
N GLN A 438 12.42 -19.96 -4.42
CA GLN A 438 13.46 -19.67 -5.41
C GLN A 438 14.40 -18.55 -4.93
N LYS A 439 13.86 -17.44 -4.43
CA LYS A 439 14.66 -16.34 -3.89
C LYS A 439 15.53 -16.79 -2.71
N THR A 440 14.96 -17.54 -1.78
CA THR A 440 15.67 -18.07 -0.62
C THR A 440 16.80 -19.02 -1.04
N LEU A 441 16.55 -19.94 -1.96
CA LEU A 441 17.57 -20.84 -2.51
C LEU A 441 18.70 -20.07 -3.20
N ILE A 442 18.38 -19.10 -4.07
CA ILE A 442 19.39 -18.25 -4.73
C ILE A 442 20.22 -17.47 -3.69
N SER A 443 19.57 -16.85 -2.71
CA SER A 443 20.26 -16.11 -1.65
C SER A 443 21.12 -17.01 -0.77
N SER A 444 20.73 -18.27 -0.57
CA SER A 444 21.54 -19.23 0.18
C SER A 444 22.77 -19.75 -0.58
N LYS A 445 22.80 -19.57 -1.91
CA LYS A 445 23.99 -19.87 -2.72
C LYS A 445 25.06 -18.79 -2.60
N THR A 446 24.74 -17.61 -2.05
CA THR A 446 25.79 -16.72 -1.57
C THR A 446 26.34 -17.33 -0.29
N VAL A 447 27.53 -17.91 -0.39
CA VAL A 447 28.24 -18.56 0.72
C VAL A 447 28.30 -17.59 1.90
N ASP A 448 27.86 -18.05 3.08
CA ASP A 448 28.03 -17.31 4.34
C ASP A 448 29.47 -17.49 4.81
N TYR A 449 30.38 -16.80 4.13
CA TYR A 449 31.81 -16.86 4.39
C TYR A 449 32.14 -16.53 5.86
N LYS A 450 31.32 -15.69 6.50
CA LYS A 450 31.46 -15.34 7.91
C LYS A 450 31.23 -16.55 8.83
N SER A 451 30.18 -17.32 8.60
CA SER A 451 29.96 -18.57 9.35
C SER A 451 31.02 -19.62 9.04
N THR A 452 31.35 -19.82 7.76
CA THR A 452 32.37 -20.80 7.35
C THR A 452 33.74 -20.50 7.96
N ILE A 453 34.18 -19.23 7.95
CA ILE A 453 35.47 -18.88 8.55
C ILE A 453 35.44 -18.94 10.08
N GLN A 454 34.29 -18.70 10.70
CA GLN A 454 34.14 -18.82 12.15
C GLN A 454 34.21 -20.28 12.61
N GLU A 455 33.59 -21.21 11.88
CA GLU A 455 33.70 -22.65 12.14
C GLU A 455 35.14 -23.12 11.96
N TYR A 456 35.80 -22.72 10.86
CA TYR A 456 37.21 -23.02 10.61
C TYR A 456 38.12 -22.48 11.74
N ALA A 457 37.89 -21.24 12.17
CA ALA A 457 38.64 -20.58 13.24
C ALA A 457 38.55 -21.34 14.57
N GLN A 458 37.34 -21.73 14.92
CA GLN A 458 37.06 -22.42 16.17
C GLN A 458 37.66 -23.83 16.18
N GLU A 459 37.63 -24.52 15.05
CA GLU A 459 38.19 -25.87 14.89
C GLU A 459 39.72 -25.87 14.88
N HIS A 460 40.36 -24.94 14.17
CA HIS A 460 41.82 -24.97 13.93
C HIS A 460 42.63 -24.11 14.91
N TYR A 461 42.06 -23.01 15.40
CA TYR A 461 42.77 -22.04 16.25
C TYR A 461 42.13 -21.86 17.63
N GLY A 462 40.96 -22.45 17.89
CA GLY A 462 40.25 -22.30 19.16
C GLY A 462 39.85 -20.85 19.48
N SER A 463 39.79 -19.98 18.46
CA SER A 463 39.50 -18.54 18.61
C SER A 463 38.41 -18.12 17.62
N THR A 464 37.89 -16.89 17.80
CA THR A 464 36.87 -16.32 16.91
C THR A 464 37.48 -15.20 16.07
N PRO A 465 37.12 -15.07 14.78
CA PRO A 465 37.67 -14.02 13.92
C PRO A 465 37.22 -12.62 14.38
N GLU A 466 38.14 -11.66 14.42
CA GLU A 466 37.86 -10.27 14.75
C GLU A 466 37.66 -9.43 13.48
N TYR A 467 36.61 -8.62 13.46
CA TYR A 467 36.30 -7.71 12.35
C TYR A 467 36.47 -6.25 12.79
N VAL A 468 37.23 -5.47 12.03
CA VAL A 468 37.51 -4.07 12.34
C VAL A 468 37.14 -3.20 11.15
N VAL A 469 36.35 -2.15 11.38
CA VAL A 469 36.04 -1.14 10.35
C VAL A 469 37.27 -0.25 10.18
N GLU A 470 37.90 -0.34 9.01
CA GLU A 470 39.10 0.43 8.68
C GLU A 470 38.72 1.79 8.08
N LYS A 471 37.73 1.83 7.18
CA LYS A 471 37.24 3.06 6.55
C LYS A 471 35.76 3.04 6.22
N GLU A 472 35.16 4.23 6.22
CA GLU A 472 33.83 4.51 5.68
C GLU A 472 33.97 5.61 4.61
N ILE A 473 33.60 5.34 3.36
CA ILE A 473 33.84 6.22 2.20
C ILE A 473 32.52 6.46 1.46
N GLY A 474 32.18 7.73 1.20
CA GLY A 474 31.00 8.14 0.43
C GLY A 474 29.92 8.86 1.26
N PRO A 475 28.90 9.45 0.60
CA PRO A 475 27.79 10.12 1.27
C PRO A 475 26.86 9.12 1.97
N ASP A 476 26.08 9.54 2.96
CA ASP A 476 25.26 8.65 3.81
C ASP A 476 24.33 7.70 3.03
N HIS A 477 23.82 8.14 1.88
CA HIS A 477 22.95 7.34 1.00
C HIS A 477 23.71 6.43 0.02
N ASP A 478 25.04 6.50 -0.05
CA ASP A 478 25.90 5.65 -0.89
C ASP A 478 27.25 5.32 -0.22
N LYS A 479 27.22 4.96 1.07
CA LYS A 479 28.42 4.59 1.83
C LYS A 479 29.01 3.26 1.35
N THR A 480 30.34 3.22 1.33
CA THR A 480 31.15 2.01 1.12
C THR A 480 32.02 1.79 2.36
N PHE A 481 31.92 0.60 2.94
CA PHE A 481 32.68 0.19 4.13
C PHE A 481 33.88 -0.66 3.70
N GLU A 482 35.07 -0.38 4.25
CA GLU A 482 36.24 -1.25 4.25
C GLU A 482 36.37 -1.88 5.64
N ILE A 483 36.35 -3.21 5.71
CA ILE A 483 36.48 -3.97 6.95
C ILE A 483 37.63 -4.94 6.81
N SER A 484 38.50 -5.02 7.82
CA SER A 484 39.50 -6.07 7.92
C SER A 484 39.00 -7.20 8.81
N ILE A 485 39.34 -8.44 8.45
CA ILE A 485 39.23 -9.61 9.31
C ILE A 485 40.65 -9.99 9.78
N CYS A 486 40.78 -10.27 11.07
CA CYS A 486 42.02 -10.76 11.67
C CYS A 486 41.71 -12.05 12.45
N MET A 487 42.48 -13.09 12.17
CA MET A 487 42.41 -14.38 12.86
C MET A 487 43.80 -15.01 12.86
N ASP A 488 44.41 -15.09 14.03
CA ASP A 488 45.81 -15.53 14.19
C ASP A 488 46.75 -14.83 13.19
N ALA A 489 47.40 -15.56 12.27
CA ALA A 489 48.27 -15.00 11.24
C ALA A 489 47.54 -14.54 9.95
N VAL A 490 46.24 -14.82 9.81
CA VAL A 490 45.46 -14.50 8.61
C VAL A 490 44.83 -13.12 8.76
N LYS A 491 45.16 -12.22 7.83
CA LYS A 491 44.53 -10.91 7.71
C LYS A 491 44.05 -10.68 6.28
N ALA A 492 42.77 -10.34 6.14
CA ALA A 492 42.19 -9.97 4.85
C ALA A 492 41.35 -8.70 4.97
N LEU A 493 41.13 -8.03 3.84
CA LEU A 493 40.30 -6.84 3.74
C LEU A 493 39.09 -7.16 2.85
N GLY A 494 37.93 -6.65 3.21
CA GLY A 494 36.71 -6.74 2.43
C GLY A 494 36.03 -5.38 2.25
N ARG A 495 35.25 -5.26 1.18
CA ARG A 495 34.51 -4.05 0.81
C ARG A 495 33.04 -4.35 0.59
N GLY A 496 32.17 -3.42 0.98
CA GLY A 496 30.73 -3.56 0.76
C GLY A 496 29.94 -2.28 1.00
N LYS A 497 28.72 -2.22 0.42
CA LYS A 497 27.79 -1.09 0.61
C LYS A 497 27.12 -1.08 1.99
N THR A 498 27.25 -2.17 2.74
CA THR A 498 26.86 -2.27 4.15
C THR A 498 28.00 -2.92 4.94
N LYS A 499 28.04 -2.68 6.26
CA LYS A 499 29.03 -3.35 7.13
C LYS A 499 28.96 -4.87 6.99
N LYS A 500 27.76 -5.45 6.98
CA LYS A 500 27.55 -6.89 6.79
C LYS A 500 28.10 -7.41 5.45
N ALA A 501 27.91 -6.67 4.36
CA ALA A 501 28.47 -7.05 3.06
C ALA A 501 30.00 -6.98 3.04
N ALA A 502 30.58 -5.94 3.67
CA ALA A 502 32.04 -5.80 3.78
C ALA A 502 32.67 -6.89 4.65
N GLU A 503 32.00 -7.30 5.74
CA GLU A 503 32.41 -8.44 6.57
C GLU A 503 32.40 -9.76 5.80
N GLN A 504 31.35 -10.03 5.01
CA GLN A 504 31.27 -11.24 4.17
C GLN A 504 32.36 -11.27 3.11
N ASP A 505 32.65 -10.13 2.48
CA ASP A 505 33.74 -10.00 1.50
C ASP A 505 35.12 -10.22 2.16
N ALA A 506 35.32 -9.70 3.38
CA ALA A 506 36.54 -9.89 4.14
C ALA A 506 36.74 -11.36 4.52
N ALA A 507 35.67 -12.01 4.99
CA ALA A 507 35.65 -13.43 5.32
C ALA A 507 35.95 -14.31 4.10
N ARG A 508 35.37 -13.99 2.92
CA ARG A 508 35.68 -14.68 1.66
C ARG A 508 37.17 -14.58 1.34
N ASN A 509 37.70 -13.37 1.36
CA ASN A 509 39.11 -13.13 1.01
C ASN A 509 40.05 -13.85 1.99
N ALA A 510 39.69 -13.93 3.27
CA ALA A 510 40.46 -14.72 4.25
C ALA A 510 40.35 -16.23 4.01
N LEU A 511 39.18 -16.77 3.65
CA LEU A 511 39.02 -18.19 3.29
C LEU A 511 39.84 -18.56 2.05
N ILE A 512 39.89 -17.68 1.03
CA ILE A 512 40.74 -17.86 -0.16
C ILE A 512 42.24 -17.91 0.20
N LEU A 513 42.68 -17.10 1.18
CA LEU A 513 44.06 -17.13 1.66
C LEU A 513 44.40 -18.43 2.41
N ILE A 514 43.40 -19.03 3.07
CA ILE A 514 43.55 -20.28 3.82
C ILE A 514 43.54 -21.48 2.86
N ASN A 515 42.63 -21.49 1.89
CA ASN A 515 42.54 -22.52 0.87
C ASN A 515 42.06 -21.90 -0.48
N PRO A 516 42.91 -21.91 -1.52
CA PRO A 516 42.61 -21.30 -2.82
C PRO A 516 41.39 -21.87 -3.56
N ASP A 517 40.91 -23.07 -3.18
CA ASP A 517 39.79 -23.75 -3.84
C ASP A 517 38.40 -23.21 -3.42
N PHE A 518 38.31 -22.25 -2.49
CA PHE A 518 37.06 -21.59 -2.04
C PHE A 518 36.55 -20.47 -3.00
N THR A 519 36.80 -20.59 -4.31
CA THR A 519 36.48 -19.55 -5.30
C THR A 519 35.00 -19.41 -5.64
#